data_AF-A0A1J3HNR9-F1
#
_entry.id   AF-A0A1J3HNR9-F1
#
_cell.length_a   1.000
_cell.length_b   1.000
_cell.length_c   1.000
_cell.angle_alpha   90.00
_cell.angle_beta   90.00
_cell.angle_gamma   90.00
#
_symmetry.space_group_name_H-M   'P 1'
#
loop_
_entity.id
_entity.type
_entity.pdbx_description
1 polymer ?
#
loop_
_entity_poly.entity_id
_entity_poly.type
_entity_poly.pdbx_seq_one_letter_code
_entity_poly.pdbx_strand_id
1 'polypeptide(L)'
;LYYPTPFISLSLSLELKKMGLLSKKATCNSHGQDSSYFLGWEEYEKNPYDEIKNPDGIIQMGLAENQLSFDLIESWLAKNPDAANLKREGQSIFRELALFQDYHGLPSFKNA
;
A
#
# COMPACT_ATOMS: atom_id res chain seq x y z
N LEU A 1 -43.58 -27.48 35.87
CA LEU A 1 -42.11 -27.50 35.68
C LEU A 1 -41.82 -27.77 34.20
N TYR A 2 -41.80 -26.72 33.38
CA TYR A 2 -41.51 -26.79 31.95
C TYR A 2 -40.17 -26.08 31.75
N TYR A 3 -39.10 -26.83 31.49
CA TYR A 3 -37.82 -26.26 31.05
C TYR A 3 -37.83 -26.24 29.52
N PRO A 4 -37.83 -25.09 28.84
CA PRO A 4 -37.50 -25.07 27.43
C PRO A 4 -35.98 -25.19 27.30
N THR A 5 -35.57 -26.37 26.85
CA THR A 5 -34.51 -26.61 25.85
C THR A 5 -33.32 -25.62 25.80
N PRO A 6 -32.11 -26.04 26.26
CA PRO A 6 -30.86 -25.32 26.00
C PRO A 6 -30.35 -25.47 24.54
N PHE A 7 -31.13 -26.12 23.67
CA PHE A 7 -30.67 -26.56 22.35
C PHE A 7 -30.42 -25.39 21.36
N ILE A 8 -31.21 -24.31 21.45
CA ILE A 8 -31.01 -23.09 20.64
C ILE A 8 -29.79 -22.30 21.13
N SER A 9 -29.53 -22.30 22.44
CA SER A 9 -28.36 -21.62 23.02
C SER A 9 -27.05 -22.31 22.64
N LEU A 10 -27.06 -23.63 22.47
CA LEU A 10 -25.87 -24.39 22.09
C LEU A 10 -25.57 -24.26 20.59
N SER A 11 -26.59 -24.21 19.72
CA SER A 11 -26.39 -24.03 18.27
C SER A 11 -25.82 -22.65 17.95
N LEU A 12 -26.32 -21.59 18.58
CA LEU A 12 -25.81 -20.22 18.40
C LEU A 12 -24.38 -20.07 18.97
N SER A 13 -24.07 -20.76 20.07
CA SER A 13 -22.73 -20.79 20.67
C SER A 13 -21.73 -21.62 19.83
N LEU A 14 -22.19 -22.67 19.17
CA LEU A 14 -21.40 -23.43 18.19
C LEU A 14 -21.18 -22.66 16.87
N GLU A 15 -22.13 -21.84 16.44
CA GLU A 15 -21.97 -20.93 15.30
C GLU A 15 -21.01 -19.78 15.59
N LEU A 16 -21.04 -19.22 16.81
CA LEU A 16 -20.07 -18.20 17.25
C LEU A 16 -18.65 -18.78 17.41
N LYS A 17 -18.51 -20.05 17.81
CA LYS A 17 -17.21 -20.74 17.90
C LYS A 17 -16.60 -21.07 16.52
N LYS A 18 -17.37 -20.90 15.44
CA LYS A 18 -16.95 -21.09 14.04
C LYS A 18 -16.23 -19.87 13.44
N MET A 19 -15.95 -18.83 14.23
CA MET A 19 -15.10 -17.68 13.84
C MET A 19 -13.58 -17.93 14.02
N GLY A 20 -13.15 -19.19 14.16
CA GLY A 20 -11.74 -19.59 14.22
C GLY A 20 -11.04 -19.76 12.86
N LEU A 21 -11.59 -19.20 11.77
CA LEU A 21 -11.06 -19.38 10.41
C LEU A 21 -9.95 -18.39 10.03
N LEU A 22 -9.76 -17.32 10.82
CA LEU A 22 -8.80 -16.26 10.53
C LEU A 22 -7.84 -16.05 11.69
N SER A 23 -6.60 -15.69 11.36
CA SER A 23 -5.59 -15.36 12.37
C SER A 23 -6.00 -14.12 13.17
N LYS A 24 -5.51 -13.99 14.41
CA LYS A 24 -5.73 -12.78 15.23
C LYS A 24 -5.29 -11.51 14.52
N LYS A 25 -4.26 -11.56 13.67
CA LYS A 25 -3.78 -10.41 12.89
C LYS A 25 -4.77 -9.99 11.80
N ALA A 26 -5.49 -10.94 11.22
CA ALA A 26 -6.53 -10.68 10.22
C ALA A 26 -7.85 -10.20 10.85
N THR A 27 -8.10 -10.53 12.12
CA THR A 27 -9.34 -10.15 12.82
C THR A 27 -9.18 -8.97 13.77
N CYS A 28 -7.95 -8.60 14.17
CA CYS A 28 -7.73 -7.41 14.99
C CYS A 28 -7.69 -6.15 14.13
N ASN A 29 -8.40 -5.11 14.58
CA ASN A 29 -8.36 -3.77 13.99
C ASN A 29 -7.03 -3.06 14.31
N SER A 30 -5.92 -3.65 13.87
CA SER A 30 -4.56 -3.18 14.11
C SER A 30 -4.16 -2.02 13.21
N HIS A 31 -4.96 -1.72 12.18
CA HIS A 31 -4.67 -0.64 11.24
C HIS A 31 -4.88 0.76 11.84
N GLY A 32 -5.64 0.87 12.93
CA GLY A 32 -5.80 2.12 13.67
C GLY A 32 -6.43 3.25 12.86
N GLN A 33 -7.05 2.95 11.72
CA GLN A 33 -7.72 3.92 10.84
C GLN A 33 -8.82 4.69 11.58
N ASP A 34 -9.47 4.04 12.55
CA ASP A 34 -10.48 4.68 13.42
C ASP A 34 -9.87 5.62 14.50
N SER A 35 -8.55 5.80 14.50
CA SER A 35 -7.90 6.72 15.45
C SER A 35 -7.96 8.17 14.95
N SER A 36 -8.02 9.10 15.89
CA SER A 36 -8.10 10.54 15.59
C SER A 36 -6.92 11.08 14.78
N TYR A 37 -5.79 10.36 14.72
CA TYR A 37 -4.62 10.74 13.91
C TYR A 37 -4.89 10.72 12.40
N PHE A 38 -5.92 9.99 11.93
CA PHE A 38 -6.27 9.91 10.51
C PHE A 38 -7.30 10.94 10.06
N LEU A 39 -7.96 11.66 10.98
CA LEU A 39 -9.00 12.63 10.63
C LEU A 39 -8.52 13.70 9.66
N GLY A 40 -7.29 14.20 9.83
CA GLY A 40 -6.72 15.19 8.91
C GLY A 40 -6.52 14.64 7.48
N TRP A 41 -6.16 13.36 7.36
CA TRP A 41 -6.01 12.68 6.07
C TRP A 41 -7.36 12.43 5.40
N GLU A 42 -8.38 12.00 6.15
CA GLU A 42 -9.74 11.81 5.62
C GLU A 42 -10.36 13.11 5.13
N GLU A 43 -10.18 14.22 5.86
CA GLU A 43 -10.71 15.52 5.43
C GLU A 43 -9.96 16.06 4.21
N TYR A 44 -8.63 15.86 4.14
CA TYR A 44 -7.86 16.17 2.94
C TYR A 44 -8.38 15.42 1.71
N GLU A 45 -8.67 14.12 1.82
CA GLU A 45 -9.20 13.33 0.69
C GLU A 45 -10.57 13.83 0.20
N LYS A 46 -11.41 14.33 1.10
CA LYS A 46 -12.74 14.89 0.76
C LYS A 46 -12.66 16.28 0.13
N ASN A 47 -11.66 17.07 0.51
CA ASN A 47 -11.52 18.47 0.08
C ASN A 47 -10.06 18.83 -0.24
N PRO A 48 -9.45 18.22 -1.28
CA PRO A 48 -8.07 18.49 -1.62
C PRO A 48 -7.93 19.87 -2.27
N TYR A 49 -6.87 20.60 -1.90
CA TYR A 49 -6.49 21.84 -2.56
C TYR A 49 -6.15 21.62 -4.04
N ASP A 50 -6.66 22.49 -4.91
CA ASP A 50 -6.25 22.63 -6.32
C ASP A 50 -6.23 24.12 -6.65
N GLU A 51 -5.13 24.62 -7.19
CA GLU A 51 -4.92 26.06 -7.43
C GLU A 51 -6.02 26.72 -8.29
N ILE A 52 -6.65 25.95 -9.19
CA ILE A 52 -7.64 26.47 -10.14
C ILE A 52 -9.04 26.01 -9.75
N LYS A 53 -9.20 24.72 -9.43
CA LYS A 53 -10.50 24.07 -9.22
C LYS A 53 -11.00 24.18 -7.79
N ASN A 54 -10.08 24.27 -6.82
CA ASN A 54 -10.42 24.29 -5.40
C ASN A 54 -9.36 25.00 -4.54
N PRO A 55 -9.20 26.33 -4.71
CA PRO A 55 -8.17 27.09 -4.01
C PRO A 55 -8.41 27.18 -2.48
N ASP A 56 -9.63 26.89 -2.03
CA ASP A 56 -9.99 26.84 -0.60
C ASP A 56 -9.87 25.42 0.01
N GLY A 57 -9.38 24.46 -0.77
CA GLY A 57 -9.16 23.09 -0.30
C GLY A 57 -8.01 22.97 0.71
N ILE A 58 -7.91 21.79 1.33
CA ILE A 58 -6.88 21.47 2.31
C ILE A 58 -5.56 21.19 1.59
N ILE A 59 -4.50 21.87 2.00
CA ILE A 59 -3.16 21.69 1.45
C ILE A 59 -2.48 20.51 2.15
N GLN A 60 -1.92 19.60 1.35
CA GLN A 60 -1.18 18.46 1.88
C GLN A 60 0.21 18.87 2.39
N MET A 61 0.40 18.79 3.71
CA MET A 61 1.69 19.02 4.38
C MET A 61 2.10 17.84 5.30
N GLY A 62 1.30 16.77 5.32
CA GLY A 62 1.50 15.59 6.18
C GLY A 62 2.27 14.45 5.53
N LEU A 63 2.57 14.52 4.22
CA LEU A 63 3.34 13.51 3.49
C LEU A 63 4.80 13.95 3.35
N ALA A 64 5.73 13.11 3.79
CA ALA A 64 7.15 13.31 3.55
C ALA A 64 7.53 12.84 2.13
N GLU A 65 7.23 13.65 1.11
CA GLU A 65 7.55 13.40 -0.30
C GLU A 65 8.52 14.47 -0.83
N ASN A 66 9.46 14.07 -1.71
CA ASN A 66 10.36 15.00 -2.38
C ASN A 66 10.08 15.04 -3.89
N GLN A 67 9.49 16.14 -4.34
CA GLN A 67 9.19 16.39 -5.76
C GLN A 67 10.16 17.40 -6.40
N LEU A 68 11.14 17.93 -5.64
CA LEU A 68 11.99 19.06 -6.07
C LEU A 68 13.04 18.69 -7.13
N SER A 69 13.25 17.39 -7.39
CA SER A 69 14.35 16.91 -8.24
C SER A 69 13.88 15.96 -9.34
N PHE A 70 12.58 15.95 -9.66
CA PHE A 70 12.05 15.12 -10.73
C PHE A 70 12.60 15.51 -12.10
N ASP A 71 12.78 16.80 -12.36
CA ASP A 71 13.38 17.34 -13.59
C ASP A 71 14.76 16.74 -13.90
N LEU A 72 15.58 16.52 -12.85
CA LEU A 72 16.90 15.90 -12.99
C LEU A 72 16.80 14.43 -13.40
N ILE A 73 15.89 13.69 -12.77
CA ILE A 73 15.68 12.26 -13.04
C ILE A 73 15.05 12.07 -14.43
N GLU A 74 14.05 12.87 -14.78
CA GLU A 74 13.40 12.87 -16.10
C GLU A 74 14.41 13.18 -17.22
N SER A 75 15.24 14.20 -17.02
CA SER A 75 16.30 14.56 -17.96
C SER A 75 17.32 13.45 -18.14
N TRP A 76 17.66 12.74 -17.06
CA TRP A 76 18.57 11.60 -17.12
C TRP A 76 17.92 10.43 -17.87
N LEU A 77 16.65 10.12 -17.62
CA LEU A 77 15.92 9.05 -18.31
C LEU A 77 15.81 9.32 -19.81
N ALA A 78 15.53 10.56 -20.22
CA ALA A 78 15.46 10.95 -21.63
C ALA A 78 16.80 10.75 -22.36
N LYS A 79 17.94 10.92 -21.65
CA LYS A 79 19.29 10.71 -22.19
C LYS A 79 19.76 9.25 -22.12
N ASN A 80 19.13 8.42 -21.29
CA ASN A 80 19.54 7.03 -21.03
C ASN A 80 18.37 6.05 -21.28
N PRO A 81 17.87 5.93 -22.53
CA PRO A 81 16.66 5.16 -22.83
C PRO A 81 16.82 3.65 -22.61
N ASP A 82 18.04 3.11 -22.65
CA ASP A 82 18.29 1.68 -22.48
C ASP A 82 17.86 1.16 -21.11
N ALA A 83 18.08 1.94 -20.06
CA ALA A 83 17.69 1.57 -18.69
C ALA A 83 16.17 1.41 -18.56
N ALA A 84 15.39 2.34 -19.12
CA ALA A 84 13.93 2.27 -19.13
C ALA A 84 13.39 1.16 -20.05
N ASN A 85 14.09 0.86 -21.14
CA ASN A 85 13.70 -0.16 -22.12
C ASN A 85 14.14 -1.58 -21.75
N LEU A 86 14.66 -1.79 -20.53
CA LEU A 86 15.16 -3.09 -20.07
C LEU A 86 16.22 -3.66 -21.02
N LYS A 87 17.14 -2.79 -21.44
CA LYS A 87 18.28 -3.12 -22.29
C LYS A 87 19.60 -2.91 -21.57
N ARG A 88 20.58 -3.72 -21.94
CA ARG A 88 21.99 -3.56 -21.57
C ARG A 88 22.80 -3.77 -22.83
N GLU A 89 23.60 -2.77 -23.21
CA GLU A 89 24.44 -2.81 -24.42
C GLU A 89 23.64 -3.16 -25.69
N GLY A 90 22.44 -2.60 -25.83
CA GLY A 90 21.53 -2.85 -26.95
C GLY A 90 20.77 -4.19 -26.92
N GLN A 91 21.10 -5.10 -25.99
CA GLN A 91 20.41 -6.39 -25.84
C GLN A 91 19.30 -6.32 -24.81
N SER A 92 18.19 -7.02 -25.05
CA SER A 92 17.11 -7.13 -24.07
C SER A 92 17.54 -8.00 -22.89
N ILE A 93 17.43 -7.47 -21.68
CA ILE A 93 17.65 -8.18 -20.41
C ILE A 93 16.33 -8.51 -19.70
N PHE A 94 15.19 -8.35 -20.37
CA PHE A 94 13.87 -8.57 -19.78
C PHE A 94 13.73 -9.94 -19.09
N ARG A 95 14.12 -11.01 -19.78
CA ARG A 95 14.00 -12.37 -19.25
C ARG A 95 14.92 -12.61 -18.05
N GLU A 96 16.12 -12.03 -18.04
CA GLU A 96 17.06 -12.08 -16.92
C GLU A 96 16.43 -11.43 -15.68
N LEU A 97 15.92 -10.21 -15.82
CA LEU A 97 15.28 -9.47 -14.72
C LEU A 97 13.98 -10.13 -14.25
N ALA A 98 13.14 -10.63 -15.16
CA ALA A 98 11.87 -11.26 -14.83
C ALA A 98 12.02 -12.58 -14.06
N LEU A 99 13.15 -13.28 -14.24
CA LEU A 99 13.46 -14.52 -13.53
C LEU A 99 14.35 -14.30 -12.31
N PHE A 100 14.84 -13.08 -12.09
CA PHE A 100 15.71 -12.75 -10.98
C PHE A 100 14.92 -12.78 -9.66
N GLN A 101 15.26 -13.71 -8.79
CA GLN A 101 14.60 -13.93 -7.50
C GLN A 101 15.60 -14.08 -6.34
N ASP A 102 16.89 -13.81 -6.58
CA ASP A 102 17.91 -13.90 -5.54
C ASP A 102 17.65 -12.82 -4.48
N TYR A 103 17.46 -13.27 -3.24
CA TYR A 103 17.17 -12.42 -2.10
C TYR A 103 18.37 -11.55 -1.68
N HIS A 104 19.58 -11.83 -2.19
CA HIS A 104 20.74 -10.96 -2.01
C HIS A 104 20.69 -9.68 -2.84
N GLY A 105 19.77 -9.59 -3.81
CA GLY A 105 19.61 -8.46 -4.71
C GLY A 105 20.61 -8.47 -5.88
N LEU A 106 20.33 -7.65 -6.90
CA LEU A 106 21.17 -7.58 -8.10
C LEU A 106 22.55 -6.98 -7.76
N PRO A 107 23.67 -7.66 -8.04
CA PRO A 107 25.00 -7.16 -7.66
C PRO A 107 25.34 -5.78 -8.23
N SER A 108 24.93 -5.49 -9.47
CA SER A 108 25.14 -4.17 -10.08
C SER A 108 24.34 -3.06 -9.37
N PHE A 109 23.15 -3.37 -8.83
CA PHE A 109 22.34 -2.39 -8.10
C PHE A 109 22.91 -2.10 -6.71
N LYS A 110 23.57 -3.09 -6.08
CA LYS A 110 24.21 -2.90 -4.76
C LYS A 110 25.52 -2.11 -4.82
N ASN A 111 26.19 -2.13 -5.97
CA ASN A 111 27.48 -1.48 -6.19
C ASN A 111 27.36 -0.20 -7.04
N ALA A 112 26.14 0.31 -7.24
CA ALA A 112 25.84 1.49 -8.05
C ALA A 112 26.23 2.81 -7.36
#